data_AF-A0A953NP00-F1
#
_entry.id   AF-A0A953NP00-F1
#
_cell.length_a   1.000
_cell.length_b   1.000
_cell.length_c   1.000
_cell.angle_alpha   90.00
_cell.angle_beta   90.00
_cell.angle_gamma   90.00
#
_symmetry.space_group_name_H-M   'P 1'
#
loop_
_entity.id
_entity.type
_entity.pdbx_description
1 polymer ?
#
loop_
_entity_poly.entity_id
_entity_poly.type
_entity_poly.pdbx_seq_one_letter_code
_entity_poly.pdbx_strand_id
1 'polypeptide(L)'
;MEEGPWRARTRYRSSRNARSPSVWRPRGAGCATHFRRPLERPFTAEERARVTILFGGLTWKHEELIRAVFQGCDYKCERLPVPDVPAFQIGKEYGNNGQCNPTYFTVGNLVQHLQSLEKSGVPRQQILDNYVFFTAGSCGPCRFGMYEAEYRFALKNAGFDGFRVLLFHDKDGLKAASGEPGLKFTVDFGLGMLNALHAGDVMNDIIYQIRPFEVHPGEADRVFQQAMVRLSTTLRERPPFEIMQRAPQWLQRRLATRKTLRNTLNTLGKIREHQFGDVYVDTLAECREMLNAIEVDRTKVKPIVKITGEFWAQTTEGDGNFNMFAFLEREGAQVLVEPIATWVAYLLYQGKAHAKAKWPVTRPHQYPKWWELKKHFANQMPLRKKLALIGVGETLWYYFYHRVIRHLGGITHPLAPQAELAELAHPFYNQYARGGEGHLEVGKNIYYTVHHLCHMVLALKPFGCMPSSQSDGVQSAVINKFRDMIFLPIETSGEGEVNAHSRVQMALGDAKAKAKAEFEEALRSTGKRLEDIKDYVAAHPELRRPFYHVPHRPSVAGTAAQFILHVSDRMDASHRFWRRSRVTGITVPESA
;
A
#
# COMPACT_ATOMS: atom_id res chain seq x y z
N MET A 1 12.79 62.18 -4.90
CA MET A 1 12.27 62.35 -3.53
C MET A 1 12.92 61.28 -2.68
N GLU A 2 13.88 61.74 -1.88
CA GLU A 2 14.39 61.20 -0.62
C GLU A 2 14.57 59.68 -0.46
N GLU A 3 15.78 59.24 -0.84
CA GLU A 3 16.49 58.21 -0.10
C GLU A 3 17.12 58.84 1.16
N GLY A 4 16.94 58.19 2.31
CA GLY A 4 17.55 58.56 3.58
C GLY A 4 18.02 57.33 4.37
N PRO A 5 19.08 57.45 5.18
CA PRO A 5 20.23 56.54 5.18
C PRO A 5 20.29 55.68 6.45
N TRP A 6 21.04 54.57 6.47
CA TRP A 6 21.90 54.15 7.62
C TRP A 6 22.75 52.94 7.22
N ARG A 7 23.95 53.20 6.69
CA ARG A 7 25.07 52.25 6.78
C ARG A 7 25.78 52.47 8.11
N ALA A 8 25.86 51.45 8.96
CA ALA A 8 26.84 51.39 10.03
C ALA A 8 27.63 50.08 9.94
N ARG A 9 28.92 50.21 9.63
CA ARG A 9 29.94 49.16 9.72
C ARG A 9 30.12 48.79 11.20
N THR A 10 30.15 47.50 11.52
CA THR A 10 30.76 47.03 12.76
C THR A 10 31.70 45.86 12.50
N ARG A 11 33.00 46.14 12.74
CA ARG A 11 34.10 45.18 12.79
C ARG A 11 33.83 44.16 13.89
N TYR A 12 33.94 42.87 13.56
CA TYR A 12 33.93 41.79 14.55
C TYR A 12 35.26 41.81 15.31
N ARG A 13 35.27 42.34 16.54
CA ARG A 13 36.42 42.27 17.46
C ARG A 13 36.21 41.05 18.35
N SER A 14 37.12 40.09 18.28
CA SER A 14 37.09 38.90 19.14
C SER A 14 37.37 39.28 20.59
N SER A 15 36.35 39.28 21.44
CA SER A 15 36.53 39.31 22.90
C SER A 15 36.30 37.91 23.47
N ARG A 16 37.40 37.17 23.69
CA ARG A 16 37.42 36.04 24.64
C ARG A 16 37.25 36.63 26.04
N ASN A 17 36.07 36.46 26.63
CA ASN A 17 35.68 36.64 28.04
C ASN A 17 34.38 37.46 28.16
N ALA A 18 33.25 36.79 27.95
CA ALA A 18 31.96 37.24 28.48
C ALA A 18 31.34 36.03 29.18
N ARG A 19 31.24 36.10 30.52
CA ARG A 19 30.52 35.12 31.33
C ARG A 19 29.07 35.06 30.85
N SER A 20 28.59 33.85 30.58
CA SER A 20 27.21 33.56 30.17
C SER A 20 26.20 34.20 31.14
N PRO A 21 25.10 34.81 30.66
CA PRO A 21 24.04 35.28 31.54
C PRO A 21 23.44 34.08 32.27
N SER A 22 23.34 34.17 33.60
CA SER A 22 22.75 33.15 34.45
C SER A 22 21.30 32.90 34.03
N VAL A 23 21.05 31.69 33.53
CA VAL A 23 19.70 31.16 33.32
C VAL A 23 18.96 31.26 34.65
N TRP A 24 17.87 32.03 34.68
CA TRP A 24 16.95 32.11 35.82
C TRP A 24 16.43 30.69 36.11
N ARG A 25 16.95 30.04 37.14
CA ARG A 25 16.39 28.79 37.68
C ARG A 25 15.44 29.16 38.82
N PRO A 26 14.13 28.88 38.71
CA PRO A 26 13.21 29.04 39.82
C PRO A 26 13.70 28.21 41.01
N ARG A 27 13.82 28.82 42.19
CA ARG A 27 14.11 28.07 43.43
C ARG A 27 12.91 27.17 43.71
N GLY A 28 13.09 25.85 43.58
CA GLY A 28 12.04 24.84 43.77
C GLY A 28 11.84 23.88 42.60
N ALA A 29 12.44 24.14 41.43
CA ALA A 29 12.42 23.17 40.34
C ALA A 29 13.43 22.04 40.64
N GLY A 30 12.95 20.95 41.24
CA GLY A 30 13.67 19.67 41.26
C GLY A 30 14.18 19.34 39.85
N CYS A 31 15.30 18.62 39.75
CA CYS A 31 15.86 18.22 38.46
C CYS A 31 14.76 17.54 37.64
N ALA A 32 14.23 18.21 36.62
CA ALA A 32 13.13 17.69 35.82
C ALA A 32 13.58 16.32 35.28
N THR A 33 12.95 15.25 35.77
CA THR A 33 13.17 13.92 35.25
C THR A 33 12.73 13.96 33.80
N HIS A 34 13.69 13.84 32.89
CA HIS A 34 13.39 13.78 31.46
C HIS A 34 12.38 12.65 31.25
N PHE A 35 11.30 12.91 30.50
CA PHE A 35 10.28 11.91 30.24
C PHE A 35 10.94 10.64 29.70
N ARG A 36 10.71 9.51 30.39
CA ARG A 36 11.08 8.19 29.91
C ARG A 36 9.80 7.49 29.52
N ARG A 37 9.80 6.88 28.34
CA ARG A 37 8.71 5.99 27.93
C ARG A 37 8.49 4.95 29.04
N PRO A 38 7.23 4.72 29.47
CA PRO A 38 6.92 3.68 30.45
C PRO A 38 7.48 2.33 29.99
N LEU A 39 8.08 1.58 30.92
CA LEU A 39 8.54 0.22 30.66
C LEU A 39 7.31 -0.69 30.57
N GLU A 40 7.15 -1.33 29.42
CA GLU A 40 6.03 -2.22 29.17
C GLU A 40 6.39 -3.67 29.49
N ARG A 41 5.38 -4.46 29.86
CA ARG A 41 5.53 -5.89 30.00
C ARG A 41 5.86 -6.51 28.62
N PRO A 42 7.03 -7.13 28.44
CA PRO A 42 7.40 -7.70 27.15
C PRO A 42 6.50 -8.89 26.82
N PHE A 43 6.29 -9.13 25.52
CA PHE A 43 5.82 -10.43 25.04
C PHE A 43 7.05 -11.34 24.89
N THR A 44 7.09 -12.44 25.64
CA THR A 44 8.26 -13.33 25.74
C THR A 44 8.05 -14.66 25.03
N ALA A 45 9.13 -15.40 24.78
CA ALA A 45 9.08 -16.69 24.08
C ALA A 45 8.20 -17.75 24.78
N GLU A 46 8.20 -17.78 26.11
CA GLU A 46 7.41 -18.72 26.93
C GLU A 46 5.91 -18.49 26.79
N GLU A 47 5.51 -17.27 26.44
CA GLU A 47 4.11 -16.88 26.32
C GLU A 47 3.50 -17.22 24.95
N ARG A 48 4.29 -17.64 23.95
CA ARG A 48 3.80 -17.88 22.57
C ARG A 48 2.66 -18.87 22.48
N ALA A 49 2.70 -19.94 23.28
CA ALA A 49 1.69 -20.99 23.25
C ALA A 49 0.34 -20.54 23.84
N ARG A 50 0.31 -19.47 24.66
CA ARG A 50 -0.90 -18.99 25.34
C ARG A 50 -1.42 -17.65 24.83
N VAL A 51 -0.54 -16.76 24.38
CA VAL A 51 -0.88 -15.38 24.00
C VAL A 51 -1.36 -15.32 22.55
N THR A 52 -2.53 -14.71 22.35
CA THR A 52 -3.11 -14.38 21.05
C THR A 52 -2.70 -12.98 20.60
N ILE A 53 -2.14 -12.90 19.39
CA ILE A 53 -1.79 -11.64 18.72
C ILE A 53 -3.00 -11.11 17.97
N LEU A 54 -3.51 -9.96 18.39
CA LEU A 54 -4.54 -9.19 17.70
C LEU A 54 -3.89 -8.22 16.74
N PHE A 55 -4.39 -8.11 15.52
CA PHE A 55 -3.94 -7.09 14.56
C PHE A 55 -5.11 -6.66 13.67
N GLY A 56 -5.00 -5.48 13.07
CA GLY A 56 -5.99 -5.00 12.12
C GLY A 56 -5.66 -3.61 11.59
N GLY A 57 -6.49 -3.13 10.66
CA GLY A 57 -6.36 -1.82 10.03
C GLY A 57 -5.85 -1.84 8.59
N LEU A 58 -5.84 -3.01 7.94
CA LEU A 58 -5.66 -3.14 6.49
C LEU A 58 -6.97 -3.66 5.87
N THR A 59 -6.98 -3.97 4.56
CA THR A 59 -8.12 -4.69 3.98
C THR A 59 -8.21 -6.10 4.56
N TRP A 60 -9.42 -6.65 4.65
CA TRP A 60 -9.61 -8.03 5.14
C TRP A 60 -8.82 -9.05 4.32
N LYS A 61 -8.56 -8.76 3.03
CA LYS A 61 -7.73 -9.60 2.14
C LYS A 61 -6.30 -9.71 2.65
N HIS A 62 -5.69 -8.59 3.02
CA HIS A 62 -4.35 -8.56 3.60
C HIS A 62 -4.33 -9.27 4.96
N GLU A 63 -5.31 -8.96 5.80
CA GLU A 63 -5.37 -9.49 7.16
C GLU A 63 -5.56 -11.00 7.19
N GLU A 64 -6.31 -11.56 6.24
CA GLU A 64 -6.49 -13.01 6.10
C GLU A 64 -5.18 -13.73 5.72
N LEU A 65 -4.42 -13.16 4.78
CA LEU A 65 -3.10 -13.70 4.39
C LEU A 65 -2.06 -13.52 5.50
N ILE A 66 -2.08 -12.39 6.21
CA ILE A 66 -1.23 -12.15 7.38
C ILE A 66 -1.55 -13.16 8.48
N ARG A 67 -2.84 -13.42 8.74
CA ARG A 67 -3.30 -14.45 9.70
C ARG A 67 -2.73 -15.81 9.35
N ALA A 68 -2.80 -16.21 8.09
CA ALA A 68 -2.22 -17.45 7.62
C ALA A 68 -0.71 -17.54 7.87
N VAL A 69 0.04 -16.46 7.62
CA VAL A 69 1.49 -16.42 7.86
C VAL A 69 1.84 -16.53 9.35
N PHE A 70 1.12 -15.82 10.22
CA PHE A 70 1.32 -15.94 11.67
C PHE A 70 1.05 -17.38 12.14
N GLN A 71 -0.07 -17.97 11.72
CA GLN A 71 -0.44 -19.34 12.07
C GLN A 71 0.56 -20.37 11.53
N GLY A 72 1.06 -20.18 10.30
CA GLY A 72 2.13 -21.02 9.74
C GLY A 72 3.50 -20.84 10.39
N CYS A 73 3.66 -19.84 11.26
CA CYS A 73 4.84 -19.65 12.11
C CYS A 73 4.55 -20.01 13.58
N ASP A 74 3.51 -20.82 13.84
CA ASP A 74 3.08 -21.30 15.15
C ASP A 74 2.66 -20.21 16.14
N TYR A 75 2.20 -19.06 15.62
CA TYR A 75 1.61 -18.00 16.45
C TYR A 75 0.09 -18.13 16.54
N LYS A 76 -0.44 -17.98 17.76
CA LYS A 76 -1.86 -17.71 17.96
C LYS A 76 -2.13 -16.27 17.55
N CYS A 77 -3.02 -16.05 16.60
CA CYS A 77 -3.39 -14.72 16.15
C CYS A 77 -4.83 -14.67 15.68
N GLU A 78 -5.45 -13.51 15.86
CA GLU A 78 -6.76 -13.20 15.31
C GLU A 78 -6.74 -11.81 14.69
N ARG A 79 -7.45 -11.65 13.58
CA ARG A 79 -7.68 -10.34 12.99
C ARG A 79 -8.85 -9.66 13.70
N LEU A 80 -8.76 -8.36 13.89
CA LEU A 80 -9.90 -7.56 14.32
C LEU A 80 -10.96 -7.53 13.20
N PRO A 81 -12.25 -7.34 13.53
CA PRO A 81 -13.27 -7.12 12.50
C PRO A 81 -13.02 -5.79 11.77
N VAL A 82 -13.66 -5.61 10.62
CA VAL A 82 -13.62 -4.32 9.92
C VAL A 82 -14.28 -3.27 10.83
N PRO A 83 -13.61 -2.14 11.11
CA PRO A 83 -14.10 -1.18 12.09
C PRO A 83 -15.34 -0.43 11.59
N ASP A 84 -16.31 -0.26 12.48
CA ASP A 84 -17.64 0.32 12.21
C ASP A 84 -17.86 1.66 12.96
N VAL A 85 -19.00 2.33 12.72
CA VAL A 85 -19.34 3.57 13.43
C VAL A 85 -19.35 3.40 14.97
N PRO A 86 -19.90 2.31 15.56
CA PRO A 86 -19.76 2.02 16.98
C PRO A 86 -18.31 2.01 17.49
N ALA A 87 -17.39 1.35 16.77
CA ALA A 87 -15.96 1.38 17.08
C ALA A 87 -15.43 2.82 17.08
N PHE A 88 -15.80 3.64 16.10
CA PHE A 88 -15.42 5.05 16.08
C PHE A 88 -15.91 5.83 17.31
N GLN A 89 -17.15 5.62 17.76
CA GLN A 89 -17.67 6.30 18.96
C GLN A 89 -16.93 5.87 20.23
N ILE A 90 -16.65 4.57 20.39
CA ILE A 90 -15.83 4.05 21.49
C ILE A 90 -14.43 4.67 21.47
N GLY A 91 -13.84 4.78 20.28
CA GLY A 91 -12.54 5.44 20.09
C GLY A 91 -12.55 6.90 20.57
N LYS A 92 -13.64 7.64 20.32
CA LYS A 92 -13.81 9.02 20.81
C LYS A 92 -14.09 9.09 22.30
N GLU A 93 -14.83 8.13 22.85
CA GLU A 93 -15.17 8.06 24.28
C GLU A 93 -13.92 7.86 25.15
N TYR A 94 -13.06 6.92 24.77
CA TYR A 94 -11.87 6.58 25.58
C TYR A 94 -10.59 7.27 25.11
N GLY A 95 -10.52 7.69 23.85
CA GLY A 95 -9.37 8.38 23.27
C GLY A 95 -9.31 9.87 23.62
N ASN A 96 -8.22 10.53 23.23
CA ASN A 96 -8.10 11.97 23.37
C ASN A 96 -8.90 12.70 22.26
N ASN A 97 -9.31 13.93 22.53
CA ASN A 97 -9.98 14.77 21.55
C ASN A 97 -9.01 15.27 20.48
N GLY A 98 -9.52 15.44 19.27
CA GLY A 98 -8.76 15.98 18.15
C GLY A 98 -7.69 15.02 17.60
N GLN A 99 -7.87 13.71 17.72
CA GLN A 99 -7.03 12.72 17.03
C GLN A 99 -7.46 12.53 15.57
N CYS A 100 -6.62 11.87 14.77
CA CYS A 100 -6.98 11.52 13.40
C CYS A 100 -8.00 10.38 13.40
N ASN A 101 -8.87 10.36 12.39
CA ASN A 101 -9.92 9.34 12.25
C ASN A 101 -9.40 7.88 12.35
N PRO A 102 -8.26 7.49 11.73
CA PRO A 102 -7.75 6.12 11.80
C PRO A 102 -7.42 5.72 13.23
N THR A 103 -6.96 6.66 14.07
CA THR A 103 -6.70 6.40 15.49
C THR A 103 -7.98 6.01 16.20
N TYR A 104 -9.08 6.77 16.00
CA TYR A 104 -10.37 6.49 16.61
C TYR A 104 -10.93 5.14 16.19
N PHE A 105 -10.96 4.84 14.89
CA PHE A 105 -11.44 3.55 14.41
C PHE A 105 -10.57 2.38 14.89
N THR A 106 -9.24 2.51 14.83
CA THR A 106 -8.33 1.40 15.22
C THR A 106 -8.42 1.11 16.72
N VAL A 107 -8.32 2.14 17.55
CA VAL A 107 -8.34 1.96 19.00
C VAL A 107 -9.71 1.58 19.51
N GLY A 108 -10.75 2.18 18.93
CA GLY A 108 -12.13 1.88 19.27
C GLY A 108 -12.51 0.46 18.92
N ASN A 109 -12.08 -0.04 17.75
CA ASN A 109 -12.28 -1.44 17.34
C ASN A 109 -11.54 -2.41 18.27
N LEU A 110 -10.32 -2.08 18.69
CA LEU A 110 -9.62 -2.86 19.70
C LEU A 110 -10.40 -2.89 21.02
N VAL A 111 -10.78 -1.73 21.56
CA VAL A 111 -11.53 -1.65 22.83
C VAL A 111 -12.87 -2.39 22.73
N GLN A 112 -13.61 -2.22 21.63
CA GLN A 112 -14.87 -2.92 21.36
C GLN A 112 -14.67 -4.44 21.36
N HIS A 113 -13.62 -4.94 20.72
CA HIS A 113 -13.28 -6.36 20.73
C HIS A 113 -12.95 -6.87 22.13
N LEU A 114 -12.15 -6.14 22.91
CA LEU A 114 -11.80 -6.53 24.28
C LEU A 114 -13.03 -6.52 25.21
N GLN A 115 -13.92 -5.54 25.06
CA GLN A 115 -15.20 -5.51 25.78
C GLN A 115 -16.11 -6.68 25.37
N SER A 116 -16.08 -7.10 24.11
CA SER A 116 -16.82 -8.29 23.64
C SER A 116 -16.30 -9.57 24.30
N LEU A 117 -14.97 -9.72 24.44
CA LEU A 117 -14.38 -10.86 25.14
C LEU A 117 -14.81 -10.91 26.61
N GLU A 118 -14.80 -9.75 27.28
CA GLU A 118 -15.26 -9.65 28.66
C GLU A 118 -16.75 -9.99 28.81
N LYS A 119 -17.60 -9.51 27.90
CA LYS A 119 -19.04 -9.86 27.85
C LYS A 119 -19.28 -11.34 27.58
N SER A 120 -18.40 -12.02 26.84
CA SER A 120 -18.47 -13.47 26.65
C SER A 120 -18.00 -14.29 27.86
N GLY A 121 -17.61 -13.63 28.95
CA GLY A 121 -17.22 -14.28 30.20
C GLY A 121 -15.71 -14.47 30.39
N VAL A 122 -14.86 -13.91 29.52
CA VAL A 122 -13.41 -13.95 29.71
C VAL A 122 -13.01 -12.92 30.77
N PRO A 123 -12.43 -13.31 31.93
CA PRO A 123 -12.03 -12.36 32.95
C PRO A 123 -11.00 -11.36 32.43
N ARG A 124 -11.13 -10.09 32.82
CA ARG A 124 -10.23 -9.01 32.37
C ARG A 124 -8.76 -9.33 32.54
N GLN A 125 -8.38 -9.90 33.68
CA GLN A 125 -6.98 -10.27 33.95
C GLN A 125 -6.47 -11.28 32.90
N GLN A 126 -7.31 -12.25 32.51
CA GLN A 126 -6.99 -13.21 31.47
C GLN A 126 -6.84 -12.52 30.10
N ILE A 127 -7.65 -11.50 29.80
CA ILE A 127 -7.50 -10.67 28.58
C ILE A 127 -6.14 -9.98 28.57
N LEU A 128 -5.78 -9.29 29.66
CA LEU A 128 -4.49 -8.60 29.78
C LEU A 128 -3.33 -9.58 29.62
N ASP A 129 -3.42 -10.78 30.18
CA ASP A 129 -2.35 -11.78 30.21
C ASP A 129 -2.19 -12.58 28.92
N ASN A 130 -3.30 -12.83 28.21
CA ASN A 130 -3.32 -13.74 27.06
C ASN A 130 -3.55 -13.02 25.72
N TYR A 131 -3.65 -11.69 25.67
CA TYR A 131 -3.75 -10.95 24.42
C TYR A 131 -2.67 -9.86 24.31
N VAL A 132 -2.32 -9.54 23.07
CA VAL A 132 -1.43 -8.43 22.68
C VAL A 132 -1.96 -7.81 21.40
N PHE A 133 -1.84 -6.50 21.23
CA PHE A 133 -2.16 -5.83 19.96
C PHE A 133 -0.90 -5.52 19.18
N PHE A 134 -0.75 -6.07 17.97
CA PHE A 134 0.36 -5.83 17.06
C PHE A 134 -0.02 -4.80 16.01
N THR A 135 0.74 -3.71 15.95
CA THR A 135 0.48 -2.60 15.01
C THR A 135 1.78 -1.94 14.54
N ALA A 136 1.70 -1.17 13.47
CA ALA A 136 2.81 -0.40 12.95
C ALA A 136 2.99 0.89 13.77
N GLY A 137 4.24 1.28 14.03
CA GLY A 137 4.55 2.54 14.73
C GLY A 137 5.64 3.31 13.99
N SER A 138 5.41 4.60 13.75
CA SER A 138 6.40 5.46 13.09
C SER A 138 6.94 6.56 14.00
N CYS A 139 8.01 7.20 13.54
CA CYS A 139 8.58 8.40 14.16
C CYS A 139 8.66 9.46 13.06
N GLY A 140 7.64 10.32 13.01
CA GLY A 140 7.46 11.30 11.95
C GLY A 140 6.69 12.54 12.41
N PRO A 141 6.60 13.58 11.57
CA PRO A 141 5.94 14.83 11.91
C PRO A 141 4.41 14.76 11.86
N CYS A 142 3.83 13.64 11.40
CA CYS A 142 2.40 13.38 11.49
C CYS A 142 2.05 12.68 12.80
N ARG A 143 0.76 12.80 13.17
CA ARG A 143 0.16 12.19 14.35
C ARG A 143 0.26 10.66 14.38
N PHE A 144 0.54 10.00 13.26
CA PHE A 144 0.86 8.56 13.24
C PHE A 144 1.99 8.20 14.23
N GLY A 145 2.95 9.10 14.45
CA GLY A 145 4.00 8.89 15.46
C GLY A 145 3.52 8.92 16.91
N MET A 146 2.28 9.34 17.17
CA MET A 146 1.66 9.36 18.50
C MET A 146 0.61 8.26 18.68
N TYR A 147 0.23 7.52 17.62
CA TYR A 147 -0.86 6.54 17.68
C TYR A 147 -0.66 5.52 18.80
N GLU A 148 0.56 5.06 19.01
CA GLU A 148 0.88 4.16 20.11
C GLU A 148 0.46 4.73 21.48
N ALA A 149 0.86 5.97 21.76
CA ALA A 149 0.55 6.61 23.04
C ALA A 149 -0.96 6.78 23.21
N GLU A 150 -1.65 7.12 22.14
CA GLU A 150 -3.11 7.25 22.12
C GLU A 150 -3.82 5.90 22.31
N TYR A 151 -3.30 4.82 21.72
CA TYR A 151 -3.84 3.48 21.91
C TYR A 151 -3.77 3.06 23.38
N ARG A 152 -2.62 3.29 24.02
CA ARG A 152 -2.45 2.99 25.45
C ARG A 152 -3.32 3.86 26.33
N PHE A 153 -3.43 5.14 26.01
CA PHE A 153 -4.28 6.07 26.74
C PHE A 153 -5.74 5.61 26.71
N ALA A 154 -6.27 5.27 25.53
CA ALA A 154 -7.64 4.79 25.41
C ALA A 154 -7.86 3.44 26.09
N LEU A 155 -6.92 2.50 25.95
CA LEU A 155 -6.99 1.20 26.64
C LEU A 155 -7.05 1.38 28.17
N LYS A 156 -6.22 2.29 28.71
CA LYS A 156 -6.24 2.63 30.13
C LYS A 156 -7.59 3.22 30.56
N ASN A 157 -8.12 4.18 29.79
CA ASN A 157 -9.41 4.80 30.09
C ASN A 157 -10.58 3.82 29.99
N ALA A 158 -10.49 2.84 29.09
CA ALA A 158 -11.46 1.74 28.95
C ALA A 158 -11.34 0.68 30.04
N GLY A 159 -10.42 0.84 31.00
CA GLY A 159 -10.21 -0.09 32.11
C GLY A 159 -9.30 -1.28 31.79
N PHE A 160 -8.65 -1.30 30.62
CA PHE A 160 -7.65 -2.29 30.21
C PHE A 160 -6.21 -1.78 30.47
N ASP A 161 -5.98 -1.14 31.62
CA ASP A 161 -4.63 -0.69 32.00
C ASP A 161 -3.67 -1.89 32.08
N GLY A 162 -2.47 -1.72 31.53
CA GLY A 162 -1.48 -2.80 31.38
C GLY A 162 -1.66 -3.69 30.13
N PHE A 163 -2.65 -3.44 29.27
CA PHE A 163 -2.76 -4.15 27.99
C PHE A 163 -1.55 -3.86 27.09
N ARG A 164 -1.00 -4.90 26.47
CA ARG A 164 0.25 -4.83 25.71
C ARG A 164 0.01 -4.42 24.25
N VAL A 165 0.66 -3.35 23.81
CA VAL A 165 0.72 -2.93 22.40
C VAL A 165 2.14 -3.14 21.87
N LEU A 166 2.29 -4.04 20.91
CA LEU A 166 3.55 -4.38 20.25
C LEU A 166 3.69 -3.59 18.96
N LEU A 167 4.82 -2.91 18.79
CA LEU A 167 5.05 -2.03 17.65
C LEU A 167 6.07 -2.60 16.70
N PHE A 168 5.73 -2.59 15.42
CA PHE A 168 6.73 -2.65 14.37
C PHE A 168 7.31 -1.25 14.14
N HIS A 169 8.51 -0.98 14.65
CA HIS A 169 9.21 0.30 14.48
C HIS A 169 10.21 0.29 13.32
N ASP A 170 10.10 1.29 12.44
CA ASP A 170 10.95 1.53 11.25
C ASP A 170 12.47 1.61 11.51
N LYS A 171 12.89 1.86 12.76
CA LYS A 171 14.31 2.13 13.11
C LYS A 171 14.94 1.15 14.09
N ASP A 172 14.15 0.40 14.86
CA ASP A 172 14.67 -0.38 15.99
C ASP A 172 14.26 -1.85 16.01
N GLY A 173 13.27 -2.27 15.21
CA GLY A 173 12.70 -3.63 15.30
C GLY A 173 12.08 -3.94 16.68
N LEU A 174 11.50 -5.13 16.83
CA LEU A 174 11.01 -5.60 18.15
C LEU A 174 12.19 -6.05 19.01
N LYS A 175 12.89 -5.12 19.65
CA LYS A 175 13.87 -5.46 20.70
C LYS A 175 13.14 -5.68 22.01
N ALA A 176 13.22 -6.90 22.55
CA ALA A 176 12.82 -7.16 23.93
C ALA A 176 13.80 -6.46 24.88
N ALA A 177 13.28 -5.73 25.87
CA ALA A 177 14.08 -5.08 26.91
C ALA A 177 14.76 -6.09 27.86
N SER A 178 14.28 -7.35 27.87
CA SER A 178 14.85 -8.48 28.61
C SER A 178 14.35 -9.81 28.01
N GLY A 179 15.26 -10.76 27.76
CA GLY A 179 14.94 -12.12 27.31
C GLY A 179 14.71 -12.31 25.80
N GLU A 180 14.35 -13.54 25.40
CA GLU A 180 13.96 -13.84 24.02
C GLU A 180 12.56 -13.31 23.70
N PRO A 181 12.38 -12.51 22.63
CA PRO A 181 11.07 -11.97 22.29
C PRO A 181 10.08 -13.09 21.89
N GLY A 182 8.81 -12.88 22.26
CA GLY A 182 7.70 -13.72 21.86
C GLY A 182 7.52 -13.70 20.35
N LEU A 183 7.52 -12.54 19.71
CA LEU A 183 7.52 -12.46 18.24
C LEU A 183 8.96 -12.46 17.70
N LYS A 184 9.33 -13.51 16.96
CA LYS A 184 10.64 -13.65 16.31
C LYS A 184 10.51 -13.29 14.83
N PHE A 185 11.25 -12.27 14.40
CA PHE A 185 11.41 -11.96 12.98
C PHE A 185 12.38 -12.95 12.33
N THR A 186 11.86 -14.13 12.01
CA THR A 186 12.59 -15.12 11.22
C THR A 186 12.56 -14.72 9.74
N VAL A 187 13.47 -15.29 8.94
CA VAL A 187 13.46 -15.12 7.48
C VAL A 187 12.15 -15.63 6.89
N ASP A 188 11.61 -16.76 7.40
CA ASP A 188 10.35 -17.32 6.94
C ASP A 188 9.16 -16.42 7.24
N PHE A 189 9.12 -15.82 8.43
CA PHE A 189 8.10 -14.84 8.79
C PHE A 189 8.18 -13.61 7.87
N GLY A 190 9.38 -13.04 7.70
CA GLY A 190 9.57 -11.85 6.86
C GLY A 190 9.19 -12.06 5.39
N LEU A 191 9.61 -13.17 4.79
CA LEU A 191 9.25 -13.52 3.41
C LEU A 191 7.78 -13.94 3.27
N GLY A 192 7.20 -14.59 4.29
CA GLY A 192 5.77 -14.85 4.36
C GLY A 192 4.94 -13.57 4.35
N MET A 193 5.31 -12.60 5.18
CA MET A 193 4.66 -11.29 5.23
C MET A 193 4.83 -10.53 3.91
N LEU A 194 6.00 -10.61 3.26
CA LEU A 194 6.21 -10.06 1.92
C LEU A 194 5.22 -10.63 0.91
N ASN A 195 5.08 -11.96 0.86
CA ASN A 195 4.15 -12.63 -0.03
C ASN A 195 2.68 -12.31 0.30
N ALA A 196 2.32 -12.22 1.59
CA ALA A 196 0.99 -11.83 2.03
C ALA A 196 0.64 -10.41 1.61
N LEU A 197 1.57 -9.45 1.72
CA LEU A 197 1.37 -8.08 1.29
C LEU A 197 1.24 -7.98 -0.24
N HIS A 198 2.16 -8.58 -1.00
CA HIS A 198 2.09 -8.52 -2.46
C HIS A 198 0.86 -9.22 -3.02
N ALA A 199 0.55 -10.43 -2.54
CA ALA A 199 -0.63 -11.14 -3.02
C ALA A 199 -1.92 -10.49 -2.55
N GLY A 200 -1.96 -9.92 -1.34
CA GLY A 200 -3.10 -9.12 -0.86
C GLY A 200 -3.38 -7.92 -1.75
N ASP A 201 -2.35 -7.17 -2.13
CA ASP A 201 -2.46 -6.01 -3.02
C ASP A 201 -2.98 -6.42 -4.42
N VAL A 202 -2.37 -7.44 -5.01
CA VAL A 202 -2.71 -7.89 -6.37
C VAL A 202 -4.10 -8.51 -6.40
N MET A 203 -4.46 -9.34 -5.41
CA MET A 203 -5.82 -9.89 -5.30
C MET A 203 -6.85 -8.79 -5.09
N ASN A 204 -6.54 -7.78 -4.28
CA ASN A 204 -7.43 -6.64 -4.06
C ASN A 204 -7.69 -5.86 -5.35
N ASP A 205 -6.67 -5.58 -6.16
CA ASP A 205 -6.85 -4.92 -7.46
C ASP A 205 -7.64 -5.79 -8.45
N ILE A 206 -7.33 -7.10 -8.54
CA ILE A 206 -8.02 -8.02 -9.46
C ILE A 206 -9.54 -8.01 -9.24
N ILE A 207 -10.02 -8.08 -8.00
CA ILE A 207 -11.46 -8.15 -7.76
C ILE A 207 -12.18 -6.89 -8.24
N TYR A 208 -11.60 -5.70 -8.06
CA TYR A 208 -12.15 -4.44 -8.55
C TYR A 208 -12.03 -4.26 -10.08
N GLN A 209 -11.20 -5.06 -10.74
CA GLN A 209 -11.13 -5.09 -12.21
C GLN A 209 -12.09 -6.10 -12.83
N ILE A 210 -12.42 -7.19 -12.14
CA ILE A 210 -13.31 -8.24 -12.65
C ILE A 210 -14.77 -7.93 -12.33
N ARG A 211 -15.08 -7.65 -11.06
CA ARG A 211 -16.47 -7.51 -10.55
C ARG A 211 -17.31 -6.50 -11.35
N PRO A 212 -16.81 -5.31 -11.76
CA PRO A 212 -17.64 -4.36 -12.51
C PRO A 212 -18.12 -4.84 -13.89
N PHE A 213 -17.47 -5.86 -14.44
CA PHE A 213 -17.75 -6.42 -15.76
C PHE A 213 -18.31 -7.84 -15.71
N GLU A 214 -18.53 -8.42 -14.52
CA GLU A 214 -19.07 -9.78 -14.42
C GLU A 214 -20.42 -9.91 -15.15
N VAL A 215 -20.63 -11.05 -15.80
CA VAL A 215 -21.90 -11.36 -16.48
C VAL A 215 -22.93 -11.85 -15.47
N HIS A 216 -22.52 -12.73 -14.54
CA HIS A 216 -23.37 -13.29 -13.50
C HIS A 216 -23.12 -12.59 -12.15
N PRO A 217 -24.07 -11.79 -11.63
CA PRO A 217 -23.88 -11.04 -10.39
C PRO A 217 -23.49 -11.92 -9.21
N GLY A 218 -22.42 -11.54 -8.49
CA GLY A 218 -21.92 -12.24 -7.30
C GLY A 218 -21.01 -13.45 -7.60
N GLU A 219 -20.79 -13.78 -8.88
CA GLU A 219 -19.86 -14.85 -9.26
C GLU A 219 -18.42 -14.49 -8.90
N ALA A 220 -18.00 -13.24 -9.17
CA ALA A 220 -16.66 -12.79 -8.88
C ALA A 220 -16.35 -12.89 -7.38
N ASP A 221 -17.29 -12.51 -6.52
CA ASP A 221 -17.12 -12.60 -5.06
C ASP A 221 -16.98 -14.04 -4.58
N ARG A 222 -17.83 -14.94 -5.09
CA ARG A 222 -17.78 -16.37 -4.73
C ARG A 222 -16.43 -16.99 -5.09
N VAL A 223 -15.98 -16.80 -6.34
CA VAL A 223 -14.72 -17.35 -6.84
C VAL A 223 -13.53 -16.71 -6.13
N PHE A 224 -13.59 -15.40 -5.88
CA PHE A 224 -12.56 -14.67 -5.15
C PHE A 224 -12.36 -15.19 -3.73
N GLN A 225 -13.45 -15.44 -2.99
CA GLN A 225 -13.38 -16.02 -1.64
C GLN A 225 -12.70 -17.40 -1.66
N GLN A 226 -13.03 -18.25 -2.64
CA GLN A 226 -12.38 -19.55 -2.79
C GLN A 226 -10.88 -19.41 -3.08
N ALA A 227 -10.49 -18.47 -3.95
CA ALA A 227 -9.09 -18.19 -4.24
C ALA A 227 -8.33 -17.66 -3.01
N MET A 228 -8.95 -16.77 -2.22
CA MET A 228 -8.37 -16.27 -0.96
C MET A 228 -8.18 -17.39 0.07
N VAL A 229 -9.13 -18.30 0.21
CA VAL A 229 -9.00 -19.48 1.08
C VAL A 229 -7.84 -20.35 0.62
N ARG A 230 -7.76 -20.67 -0.69
CA ARG A 230 -6.68 -21.49 -1.24
C ARG A 230 -5.29 -20.89 -1.01
N LEU A 231 -5.14 -19.59 -1.25
CA LEU A 231 -3.90 -18.87 -1.02
C LEU A 231 -3.53 -18.83 0.47
N SER A 232 -4.51 -18.58 1.34
CA SER A 232 -4.32 -18.54 2.80
C SER A 232 -3.91 -19.90 3.35
N THR A 233 -4.57 -20.98 2.94
CA THR A 233 -4.19 -22.36 3.32
C THR A 233 -2.75 -22.65 2.93
N THR A 234 -2.35 -22.28 1.72
CA THR A 234 -0.97 -22.48 1.24
C THR A 234 0.06 -21.70 2.08
N LEU A 235 -0.21 -20.43 2.40
CA LEU A 235 0.70 -19.65 3.25
C LEU A 235 0.82 -20.19 4.67
N ARG A 236 -0.25 -20.80 5.20
CA ARG A 236 -0.29 -21.44 6.52
C ARG A 236 0.44 -22.78 6.54
N GLU A 237 0.18 -23.65 5.58
CA GLU A 237 0.60 -25.06 5.60
C GLU A 237 1.93 -25.32 4.87
N ARG A 238 2.53 -24.30 4.27
CA ARG A 238 3.81 -24.44 3.56
C ARG A 238 4.90 -25.08 4.43
N PRO A 239 5.66 -26.06 3.90
CA PRO A 239 6.73 -26.69 4.66
C PRO A 239 7.90 -25.71 4.86
N PRO A 240 8.49 -25.64 6.06
CA PRO A 240 9.67 -24.81 6.28
C PRO A 240 10.86 -25.36 5.48
N PHE A 241 11.62 -24.46 4.85
CA PHE A 241 12.85 -24.85 4.16
C PHE A 241 14.01 -24.91 5.15
N GLU A 242 14.64 -26.09 5.31
CA GLU A 242 15.89 -26.22 6.06
C GLU A 242 16.95 -26.92 5.21
N ILE A 243 18.05 -26.23 4.92
CA ILE A 243 19.08 -26.73 4.02
C ILE A 243 19.71 -28.04 4.49
N MET A 244 19.76 -28.27 5.81
CA MET A 244 20.30 -29.51 6.37
C MET A 244 19.45 -30.73 6.01
N GLN A 245 18.14 -30.56 5.79
CA GLN A 245 17.24 -31.66 5.43
C GLN A 245 17.27 -31.97 3.92
N ARG A 246 17.54 -30.96 3.06
CA ARG A 246 17.51 -31.10 1.60
C ARG A 246 18.88 -31.23 0.93
N ALA A 247 19.99 -30.89 1.60
CA ALA A 247 21.33 -30.94 1.01
C ALA A 247 21.88 -32.37 0.89
N PRO A 248 22.70 -32.70 -0.13
CA PRO A 248 23.41 -33.98 -0.23
C PRO A 248 24.38 -34.22 0.94
N GLN A 249 24.62 -35.48 1.33
CA GLN A 249 25.46 -35.83 2.49
C GLN A 249 26.86 -35.17 2.50
N TRP A 250 27.52 -35.05 1.34
CA TRP A 250 28.84 -34.41 1.24
C TRP A 250 28.79 -32.92 1.62
N LEU A 251 27.70 -32.23 1.29
CA LEU A 251 27.49 -30.83 1.58
C LEU A 251 27.04 -30.63 3.03
N GLN A 252 26.22 -31.53 3.58
CA GLN A 252 25.82 -31.53 5.00
C GLN A 252 27.04 -31.55 5.93
N ARG A 253 28.05 -32.40 5.65
CA ARG A 253 29.29 -32.48 6.45
C ARG A 253 30.08 -31.17 6.43
N ARG A 254 30.14 -30.48 5.27
CA ARG A 254 30.79 -29.16 5.14
C ARG A 254 29.96 -28.03 5.78
N LEU A 255 28.64 -28.12 5.76
CA LEU A 255 27.75 -27.13 6.39
C LEU A 255 27.70 -27.26 7.91
N ALA A 256 27.81 -28.47 8.44
CA ALA A 256 27.89 -28.71 9.88
C ALA A 256 29.12 -28.05 10.51
N THR A 257 30.24 -27.99 9.78
CA THR A 257 31.49 -27.38 10.23
C THR A 257 31.55 -25.87 10.02
N ARG A 258 30.89 -25.32 8.98
CA ARG A 258 30.90 -23.87 8.66
C ARG A 258 29.56 -23.20 8.94
N LYS A 259 29.36 -22.75 10.19
CA LYS A 259 28.11 -22.10 10.66
C LYS A 259 27.67 -20.89 9.80
N THR A 260 28.60 -20.01 9.41
CA THR A 260 28.27 -18.83 8.57
C THR A 260 27.78 -19.25 7.19
N LEU A 261 28.48 -20.19 6.54
CA LEU A 261 28.10 -20.69 5.22
C LEU A 261 26.74 -21.39 5.26
N ARG A 262 26.50 -22.20 6.30
CA ARG A 262 25.20 -22.85 6.54
C ARG A 262 24.08 -21.82 6.66
N ASN A 263 24.25 -20.80 7.48
CA ASN A 263 23.23 -19.78 7.68
C ASN A 263 22.96 -19.00 6.39
N THR A 264 24.00 -18.59 5.65
CA THR A 264 23.84 -17.88 4.38
C THR A 264 23.11 -18.74 3.34
N LEU A 265 23.52 -20.00 3.15
CA LEU A 265 22.86 -20.88 2.18
C LEU A 265 21.43 -21.24 2.63
N ASN A 266 21.17 -21.36 3.93
CA ASN A 266 19.81 -21.56 4.44
C ASN A 266 18.92 -20.35 4.13
N THR A 267 19.40 -19.14 4.40
CA THR A 267 18.68 -17.91 4.06
C THR A 267 18.42 -17.79 2.56
N LEU A 268 19.40 -18.08 1.71
CA LEU A 268 19.22 -18.07 0.25
C LEU A 268 18.23 -19.15 -0.21
N GLY A 269 18.27 -20.34 0.38
CA GLY A 269 17.32 -21.41 0.11
C GLY A 269 15.89 -21.04 0.54
N LYS A 270 15.72 -20.40 1.70
CA LYS A 270 14.44 -19.83 2.15
C LYS A 270 13.93 -18.75 1.20
N ILE A 271 14.78 -17.81 0.77
CA ILE A 271 14.41 -16.80 -0.22
C ILE A 271 13.95 -17.46 -1.52
N ARG A 272 14.69 -18.48 -1.99
CA ARG A 272 14.32 -19.22 -3.19
C ARG A 272 12.98 -19.93 -3.02
N GLU A 273 12.77 -20.66 -1.94
CA GLU A 273 11.53 -21.42 -1.70
C GLU A 273 10.32 -20.49 -1.58
N HIS A 274 10.44 -19.39 -0.84
CA HIS A 274 9.30 -18.47 -0.63
C HIS A 274 8.93 -17.71 -1.90
N GLN A 275 9.92 -17.29 -2.71
CA GLN A 275 9.65 -16.46 -3.88
C GLN A 275 9.48 -17.28 -5.18
N PHE A 276 10.09 -18.47 -5.25
CA PHE A 276 10.18 -19.29 -6.46
C PHE A 276 9.83 -20.77 -6.23
N GLY A 277 9.40 -21.17 -5.03
CA GLY A 277 8.98 -22.54 -4.78
C GLY A 277 7.71 -22.88 -5.57
N ASP A 278 7.68 -24.10 -6.11
CA ASP A 278 6.60 -24.58 -6.96
C ASP A 278 5.25 -24.48 -6.25
N VAL A 279 5.17 -24.85 -4.96
CA VAL A 279 3.94 -24.78 -4.15
C VAL A 279 3.29 -23.39 -4.19
N TYR A 280 4.06 -22.32 -3.98
CA TYR A 280 3.51 -20.95 -3.97
C TYR A 280 3.14 -20.50 -5.39
N VAL A 281 4.01 -20.78 -6.37
CA VAL A 281 3.80 -20.38 -7.76
C VAL A 281 2.61 -21.11 -8.40
N ASP A 282 2.48 -22.41 -8.15
CA ASP A 282 1.38 -23.25 -8.61
C ASP A 282 0.07 -22.80 -7.97
N THR A 283 0.08 -22.44 -6.68
CA THR A 283 -1.09 -21.86 -6.01
C THR A 283 -1.52 -20.54 -6.65
N LEU A 284 -0.58 -19.64 -6.99
CA LEU A 284 -0.92 -18.42 -7.74
C LEU A 284 -1.51 -18.75 -9.11
N ALA A 285 -0.99 -19.77 -9.81
CA ALA A 285 -1.53 -20.21 -11.09
C ALA A 285 -2.92 -20.84 -10.95
N GLU A 286 -3.19 -21.61 -9.90
CA GLU A 286 -4.52 -22.15 -9.59
C GLU A 286 -5.52 -21.03 -9.31
N CYS A 287 -5.16 -20.06 -8.45
CA CYS A 287 -5.98 -18.88 -8.20
C CYS A 287 -6.25 -18.10 -9.50
N ARG A 288 -5.25 -17.97 -10.37
CA ARG A 288 -5.44 -17.40 -11.71
C ARG A 288 -6.44 -18.21 -12.52
N GLU A 289 -6.31 -19.53 -12.64
CA GLU A 289 -7.28 -20.31 -13.44
C GLU A 289 -8.71 -20.22 -12.89
N MET A 290 -8.87 -20.23 -11.56
CA MET A 290 -10.18 -20.03 -10.91
C MET A 290 -10.80 -18.69 -11.32
N LEU A 291 -10.04 -17.61 -11.16
CA LEU A 291 -10.51 -16.26 -11.51
C LEU A 291 -10.70 -16.09 -13.02
N ASN A 292 -9.93 -16.80 -13.86
CA ASN A 292 -10.03 -16.72 -15.31
C ASN A 292 -11.31 -17.36 -15.87
N ALA A 293 -11.99 -18.18 -15.06
CA ALA A 293 -13.22 -18.85 -15.44
C ALA A 293 -14.45 -17.93 -15.38
N ILE A 294 -14.36 -16.78 -14.70
CA ILE A 294 -15.47 -15.83 -14.57
C ILE A 294 -15.76 -15.19 -15.92
N GLU A 295 -17.01 -15.22 -16.38
CA GLU A 295 -17.37 -14.57 -17.64
C GLU A 295 -17.50 -13.05 -17.46
N VAL A 296 -16.81 -12.27 -18.31
CA VAL A 296 -16.84 -10.80 -18.26
C VAL A 296 -17.31 -10.17 -19.58
N ASP A 297 -18.12 -9.12 -19.46
CA ASP A 297 -18.56 -8.26 -20.54
C ASP A 297 -17.91 -6.87 -20.42
N ARG A 298 -16.81 -6.69 -21.15
CA ARG A 298 -16.07 -5.43 -21.22
C ARG A 298 -16.70 -4.40 -22.18
N THR A 299 -17.83 -4.70 -22.82
CA THR A 299 -18.55 -3.70 -23.63
C THR A 299 -19.37 -2.73 -22.77
N LYS A 300 -19.58 -3.06 -21.49
CA LYS A 300 -20.23 -2.19 -20.50
C LYS A 300 -19.36 -0.97 -20.21
N VAL A 301 -19.86 0.23 -20.50
CA VAL A 301 -19.14 1.47 -20.19
C VAL A 301 -19.17 1.74 -18.70
N LYS A 302 -17.98 1.82 -18.09
CA LYS A 302 -17.77 2.10 -16.67
C LYS A 302 -16.67 3.16 -16.53
N PRO A 303 -16.90 4.29 -15.83
CA PRO A 303 -15.82 5.22 -15.54
C PRO A 303 -14.84 4.59 -14.54
N ILE A 304 -13.55 4.71 -14.84
CA ILE A 304 -12.46 4.36 -13.92
C ILE A 304 -12.26 5.51 -12.91
N VAL A 305 -12.41 5.19 -11.63
CA VAL A 305 -12.18 6.11 -10.51
C VAL A 305 -10.95 5.67 -9.74
N LYS A 306 -9.89 6.47 -9.79
CA LYS A 306 -8.67 6.23 -9.02
C LYS A 306 -8.86 6.69 -7.59
N ILE A 307 -8.67 5.78 -6.63
CA ILE A 307 -8.64 6.11 -5.21
C ILE A 307 -7.21 6.53 -4.83
N THR A 308 -7.10 7.65 -4.12
CA THR A 308 -5.86 8.13 -3.50
C THR A 308 -6.19 8.73 -2.12
N GLY A 309 -5.19 9.21 -1.39
CA GLY A 309 -5.36 10.00 -0.18
C GLY A 309 -4.47 9.50 0.94
N GLU A 310 -5.02 9.35 2.13
CA GLU A 310 -4.28 8.86 3.29
C GLU A 310 -4.26 7.32 3.33
N PHE A 311 -3.12 6.76 3.76
CA PHE A 311 -2.85 5.31 3.78
C PHE A 311 -4.00 4.44 4.27
N TRP A 312 -4.57 4.75 5.44
CA TRP A 312 -5.64 3.96 6.04
C TRP A 312 -7.01 4.25 5.41
N ALA A 313 -7.35 5.51 5.17
CA ALA A 313 -8.65 5.88 4.59
C ALA A 313 -8.82 5.40 3.13
N GLN A 314 -7.73 5.35 2.38
CA GLN A 314 -7.71 4.84 0.99
C GLN A 314 -7.66 3.30 0.90
N THR A 315 -7.48 2.59 2.02
CA THR A 315 -7.41 1.12 2.03
C THR A 315 -8.54 0.47 2.82
N THR A 316 -9.11 1.14 3.82
CA THR A 316 -10.25 0.60 4.58
C THR A 316 -11.47 0.34 3.68
N GLU A 317 -12.25 -0.69 3.99
CA GLU A 317 -13.43 -1.09 3.20
C GLU A 317 -14.75 -0.96 3.98
N GLY A 318 -14.70 -0.37 5.18
CA GLY A 318 -15.87 -0.19 6.05
C GLY A 318 -16.29 1.27 6.24
N ASP A 319 -16.93 1.55 7.37
CA ASP A 319 -17.46 2.88 7.69
C ASP A 319 -16.38 3.97 7.80
N GLY A 320 -15.13 3.56 8.04
CA GLY A 320 -13.95 4.44 8.08
C GLY A 320 -13.75 5.32 6.85
N ASN A 321 -14.28 4.90 5.70
CA ASN A 321 -14.33 5.71 4.49
C ASN A 321 -15.73 5.81 3.86
N PHE A 322 -16.77 5.62 4.66
CA PHE A 322 -18.16 5.63 4.19
C PHE A 322 -18.47 4.53 3.17
N ASN A 323 -17.83 3.35 3.27
CA ASN A 323 -18.03 2.23 2.34
C ASN A 323 -17.85 2.65 0.86
N MET A 324 -16.91 3.57 0.59
CA MET A 324 -16.85 4.29 -0.67
C MET A 324 -16.63 3.37 -1.88
N PHE A 325 -15.88 2.29 -1.73
CA PHE A 325 -15.59 1.39 -2.86
C PHE A 325 -16.86 0.66 -3.32
N ALA A 326 -17.63 0.12 -2.37
CA ALA A 326 -18.91 -0.51 -2.67
C ALA A 326 -19.93 0.50 -3.20
N PHE A 327 -19.93 1.73 -2.68
CA PHE A 327 -20.75 2.83 -3.20
C PHE A 327 -20.43 3.12 -4.68
N LEU A 328 -19.15 3.28 -5.02
CA LEU A 328 -18.70 3.56 -6.40
C LEU A 328 -19.06 2.41 -7.37
N GLU A 329 -18.85 1.16 -6.97
CA GLU A 329 -19.22 0.00 -7.80
C GLU A 329 -20.75 -0.07 -8.02
N ARG A 330 -21.54 0.18 -6.98
CA ARG A 330 -23.01 0.26 -7.07
C ARG A 330 -23.47 1.37 -8.00
N GLU A 331 -22.80 2.52 -7.95
CA GLU A 331 -23.04 3.62 -8.90
C GLU A 331 -22.48 3.33 -10.30
N GLY A 332 -21.89 2.16 -10.54
CA GLY A 332 -21.45 1.71 -11.85
C GLY A 332 -20.07 2.21 -12.27
N ALA A 333 -19.17 2.48 -11.32
CA ALA A 333 -17.78 2.77 -11.58
C ALA A 333 -16.89 1.50 -11.52
N GLN A 334 -15.75 1.55 -12.20
CA GLN A 334 -14.63 0.65 -11.95
C GLN A 334 -13.69 1.35 -10.96
N VAL A 335 -13.42 0.73 -9.82
CA VAL A 335 -12.56 1.32 -8.79
C VAL A 335 -11.12 0.90 -9.04
N LEU A 336 -10.20 1.86 -9.09
CA LEU A 336 -8.77 1.60 -9.15
C LEU A 336 -8.17 1.91 -7.77
N VAL A 337 -7.97 0.85 -6.99
CA VAL A 337 -7.44 0.94 -5.61
C VAL A 337 -5.94 1.23 -5.58
N GLU A 338 -5.43 1.64 -4.43
CA GLU A 338 -4.00 1.87 -4.21
C GLU A 338 -3.37 0.69 -3.45
N PRO A 339 -2.28 0.09 -3.96
CA PRO A 339 -1.61 -1.00 -3.27
C PRO A 339 -0.72 -0.46 -2.14
N ILE A 340 -0.62 -1.22 -1.05
CA ILE A 340 0.34 -1.00 0.05
C ILE A 340 1.77 -0.99 -0.49
N ALA A 341 2.04 -1.76 -1.54
CA ALA A 341 3.35 -1.79 -2.18
C ALA A 341 3.80 -0.45 -2.79
N THR A 342 2.89 0.44 -3.17
CA THR A 342 3.26 1.81 -3.56
C THR A 342 3.81 2.59 -2.36
N TRP A 343 3.20 2.43 -1.18
CA TRP A 343 3.67 3.09 0.04
C TRP A 343 5.08 2.62 0.44
N VAL A 344 5.38 1.32 0.32
CA VAL A 344 6.73 0.81 0.57
C VAL A 344 7.72 1.36 -0.46
N ALA A 345 7.35 1.37 -1.75
CA ALA A 345 8.18 1.97 -2.81
C ALA A 345 8.47 3.45 -2.54
N TYR A 346 7.46 4.18 -2.06
CA TYR A 346 7.59 5.57 -1.63
C TYR A 346 8.59 5.75 -0.49
N LEU A 347 8.52 4.92 0.55
CA LEU A 347 9.47 4.98 1.67
C LEU A 347 10.91 4.74 1.20
N LEU A 348 11.12 3.78 0.30
CA LEU A 348 12.43 3.50 -0.30
C LEU A 348 12.93 4.69 -1.13
N TYR A 349 12.06 5.28 -1.96
CA TYR A 349 12.37 6.48 -2.75
C TYR A 349 12.77 7.66 -1.86
N GLN A 350 11.95 8.00 -0.85
CA GLN A 350 12.27 9.05 0.12
C GLN A 350 13.55 8.76 0.89
N GLY A 351 13.80 7.50 1.25
CA GLY A 351 15.04 7.07 1.89
C GLY A 351 16.28 7.44 1.07
N LYS A 352 16.24 7.22 -0.25
CA LYS A 352 17.29 7.64 -1.19
C LYS A 352 17.36 9.15 -1.34
N ALA A 353 16.23 9.81 -1.60
CA ALA A 353 16.16 11.25 -1.83
C ALA A 353 16.69 12.03 -0.61
N HIS A 354 16.29 11.64 0.59
CA HIS A 354 16.79 12.21 1.83
C HIS A 354 18.27 11.91 2.10
N ALA A 355 18.74 10.70 1.78
CA ALA A 355 20.16 10.37 1.93
C ALA A 355 21.03 11.28 1.04
N LYS A 356 20.59 11.56 -0.20
CA LYS A 356 21.25 12.51 -1.11
C LYS A 356 21.14 13.95 -0.61
N ALA A 357 19.96 14.41 -0.21
CA ALA A 357 19.74 15.79 0.21
C ALA A 357 20.48 16.15 1.51
N LYS A 358 20.56 15.21 2.48
CA LYS A 358 21.27 15.43 3.76
C LYS A 358 22.78 15.28 3.66
N TRP A 359 23.25 14.68 2.57
CA TRP A 359 24.67 14.36 2.37
C TRP A 359 25.64 15.52 2.62
N PRO A 360 25.39 16.75 2.14
CA PRO A 360 26.32 17.87 2.37
C PRO A 360 26.54 18.20 3.85
N VAL A 361 25.55 17.92 4.69
CA VAL A 361 25.55 18.24 6.14
C VAL A 361 26.06 17.06 6.97
N THR A 362 25.79 15.82 6.56
CA THR A 362 26.13 14.61 7.33
C THR A 362 27.46 13.96 6.94
N ARG A 363 28.21 14.55 6.00
CA ARG A 363 29.52 14.03 5.58
C ARG A 363 30.55 14.07 6.73
N PRO A 364 31.35 13.01 6.94
CA PRO A 364 32.36 12.95 8.01
C PRO A 364 33.39 14.08 7.98
N HIS A 365 33.91 14.42 6.79
CA HIS A 365 34.85 15.51 6.61
C HIS A 365 34.14 16.71 5.96
N GLN A 366 33.93 17.76 6.74
CA GLN A 366 33.39 19.02 6.26
C GLN A 366 34.52 19.83 5.59
N TYR A 367 34.34 20.17 4.31
CA TYR A 367 35.29 20.96 3.49
C TYR A 367 36.70 20.35 3.28
N PRO A 368 36.82 19.09 2.77
CA PRO A 368 38.12 18.55 2.36
C PRO A 368 38.71 19.38 1.21
N LYS A 369 40.02 19.66 1.27
CA LYS A 369 40.71 20.36 0.17
C LYS A 369 40.73 19.46 -1.07
N TRP A 370 40.81 20.04 -2.28
CA TRP A 370 40.65 19.26 -3.52
C TRP A 370 41.67 18.11 -3.66
N TRP A 371 42.88 18.26 -3.12
CA TRP A 371 43.93 17.24 -3.14
C TRP A 371 43.78 16.13 -2.08
N GLU A 372 42.87 16.28 -1.10
CA GLU A 372 42.67 15.31 -0.02
C GLU A 372 41.77 14.14 -0.49
N LEU A 373 42.21 13.41 -1.53
CA LEU A 373 41.44 12.36 -2.21
C LEU A 373 40.90 11.29 -1.25
N LYS A 374 41.69 10.90 -0.24
CA LYS A 374 41.24 9.94 0.80
C LYS A 374 40.01 10.45 1.56
N LYS A 375 39.96 11.74 1.89
CA LYS A 375 38.81 12.34 2.60
C LYS A 375 37.59 12.46 1.69
N HIS A 376 37.79 12.75 0.40
CA HIS A 376 36.70 12.72 -0.59
C HIS A 376 36.12 11.31 -0.76
N PHE A 377 36.96 10.28 -0.80
CA PHE A 377 36.51 8.89 -0.88
C PHE A 377 35.81 8.42 0.40
N ALA A 378 36.38 8.71 1.57
CA ALA A 378 35.79 8.41 2.87
C ALA A 378 34.43 9.11 3.06
N ASN A 379 34.26 10.29 2.48
CA ASN A 379 32.98 10.95 2.35
C ASN A 379 32.06 10.13 1.40
N GLN A 380 32.40 9.89 0.14
CA GLN A 380 31.45 9.27 -0.79
C GLN A 380 31.04 7.82 -0.45
N MET A 381 31.89 7.04 0.21
CA MET A 381 31.68 5.61 0.42
C MET A 381 30.42 5.27 1.28
N PRO A 382 30.20 5.86 2.48
CA PRO A 382 28.97 5.65 3.25
C PRO A 382 27.68 5.98 2.48
N LEU A 383 27.66 7.09 1.74
CA LEU A 383 26.50 7.47 0.92
C LEU A 383 26.26 6.42 -0.18
N ARG A 384 27.30 6.06 -0.93
CA ARG A 384 27.20 5.06 -2.01
C ARG A 384 26.74 3.71 -1.50
N LYS A 385 27.26 3.24 -0.37
CA LYS A 385 26.82 2.00 0.27
C LYS A 385 25.34 2.05 0.65
N LYS A 386 24.88 3.15 1.24
CA LYS A 386 23.48 3.34 1.61
C LYS A 386 22.56 3.39 0.38
N LEU A 387 22.94 4.14 -0.64
CA LEU A 387 22.17 4.23 -1.89
C LEU A 387 22.12 2.89 -2.63
N ALA A 388 23.23 2.15 -2.67
CA ALA A 388 23.28 0.83 -3.28
C ALA A 388 22.38 -0.17 -2.53
N LEU A 389 22.42 -0.17 -1.19
CA LEU A 389 21.57 -1.05 -0.39
C LEU A 389 20.07 -0.78 -0.62
N ILE A 390 19.66 0.49 -0.59
CA ILE A 390 18.26 0.86 -0.85
C ILE A 390 17.88 0.58 -2.31
N GLY A 391 18.78 0.82 -3.26
CA GLY A 391 18.54 0.56 -4.68
C GLY A 391 18.37 -0.94 -4.99
N VAL A 392 19.16 -1.82 -4.35
CA VAL A 392 18.94 -3.28 -4.44
C VAL A 392 17.61 -3.66 -3.83
N GLY A 393 17.27 -3.14 -2.65
CA GLY A 393 15.99 -3.39 -1.98
C GLY A 393 14.79 -2.97 -2.84
N GLU A 394 14.85 -1.77 -3.43
CA GLU A 394 13.84 -1.28 -4.38
C GLU A 394 13.75 -2.15 -5.62
N THR A 395 14.87 -2.51 -6.25
CA THR A 395 14.86 -3.39 -7.44
C THR A 395 14.19 -4.73 -7.14
N LEU A 396 14.52 -5.34 -5.99
CA LEU A 396 13.92 -6.59 -5.55
C LEU A 396 12.43 -6.41 -5.21
N TRP A 397 12.04 -5.30 -4.58
CA TRP A 397 10.65 -4.98 -4.27
C TRP A 397 9.80 -4.93 -5.54
N TYR A 398 10.20 -4.13 -6.53
CA TYR A 398 9.53 -4.04 -7.82
C TYR A 398 9.52 -5.40 -8.53
N TYR A 399 10.64 -6.13 -8.54
CA TYR A 399 10.72 -7.44 -9.19
C TYR A 399 9.73 -8.46 -8.59
N PHE A 400 9.69 -8.59 -7.27
CA PHE A 400 8.81 -9.55 -6.60
C PHE A 400 7.34 -9.17 -6.72
N TYR A 401 7.01 -7.88 -6.63
CA TYR A 401 5.65 -7.41 -6.84
C TYR A 401 5.16 -7.71 -8.26
N HIS A 402 5.90 -7.31 -9.29
CA HIS A 402 5.52 -7.56 -10.69
C HIS A 402 5.58 -9.05 -11.08
N ARG A 403 6.33 -9.87 -10.33
CA ARG A 403 6.28 -11.32 -10.46
C ARG A 403 4.92 -11.85 -10.03
N VAL A 404 4.39 -11.42 -8.88
CA VAL A 404 3.06 -11.83 -8.40
C VAL A 404 1.99 -11.40 -9.41
N ILE A 405 2.06 -10.17 -9.93
CA ILE A 405 1.19 -9.69 -11.02
C ILE A 405 1.17 -10.66 -12.20
N ARG A 406 2.35 -11.03 -12.72
CA ARG A 406 2.46 -11.94 -13.88
C ARG A 406 1.89 -13.33 -13.60
N HIS A 407 2.10 -13.87 -12.39
CA HIS A 407 1.57 -15.18 -12.03
C HIS A 407 0.06 -15.16 -11.83
N LEU A 408 -0.52 -14.04 -11.38
CA LEU A 408 -1.97 -13.84 -11.21
C LEU A 408 -2.67 -13.26 -12.46
N GLY A 409 -2.10 -13.43 -13.65
CA GLY A 409 -2.76 -13.11 -14.92
C GLY A 409 -2.46 -11.74 -15.52
N GLY A 410 -1.71 -10.88 -14.83
CA GLY A 410 -1.08 -9.70 -15.44
C GLY A 410 -1.96 -8.50 -15.73
N ILE A 411 -3.21 -8.47 -15.26
CA ILE A 411 -4.15 -7.35 -15.47
C ILE A 411 -3.99 -6.21 -14.45
N THR A 412 -3.39 -6.48 -13.30
CA THR A 412 -3.23 -5.48 -12.24
C THR A 412 -2.29 -4.37 -12.63
N HIS A 413 -2.57 -3.16 -12.15
CA HIS A 413 -1.77 -2.00 -12.48
C HIS A 413 -0.34 -2.11 -11.92
N PRO A 414 0.69 -1.80 -12.72
CA PRO A 414 2.06 -1.75 -12.21
C PRO A 414 2.22 -0.61 -11.20
N LEU A 415 3.21 -0.74 -10.31
CA LEU A 415 3.51 0.32 -9.35
C LEU A 415 3.93 1.60 -10.05
N ALA A 416 3.28 2.71 -9.70
CA ALA A 416 3.62 4.01 -10.24
C ALA A 416 5.09 4.39 -9.92
N PRO A 417 5.86 4.89 -10.91
CA PRO A 417 7.25 5.25 -10.72
C PRO A 417 7.39 6.46 -9.78
N GLN A 418 7.97 6.23 -8.60
CA GLN A 418 8.04 7.24 -7.53
C GLN A 418 8.83 8.49 -7.91
N ALA A 419 9.84 8.35 -8.77
CA ALA A 419 10.62 9.48 -9.27
C ALA A 419 9.77 10.41 -10.14
N GLU A 420 8.97 9.86 -11.05
CA GLU A 420 8.07 10.62 -11.91
C GLU A 420 6.97 11.30 -11.09
N LEU A 421 6.36 10.59 -10.13
CA LEU A 421 5.38 11.18 -9.21
C LEU A 421 5.96 12.39 -8.48
N ALA A 422 7.19 12.28 -7.99
CA ALA A 422 7.87 13.38 -7.31
C ALA A 422 8.18 14.55 -8.25
N GLU A 423 8.60 14.28 -9.50
CA GLU A 423 8.86 15.30 -10.52
C GLU A 423 7.60 16.05 -10.94
N LEU A 424 6.49 15.33 -11.17
CA LEU A 424 5.19 15.91 -11.50
C LEU A 424 4.63 16.77 -10.36
N ALA A 425 4.83 16.34 -9.11
CA ALA A 425 4.36 17.06 -7.93
C ALA A 425 5.24 18.27 -7.59
N HIS A 426 6.56 18.23 -7.83
CA HIS A 426 7.53 19.21 -7.33
C HIS A 426 7.17 20.69 -7.61
N PRO A 427 6.63 21.07 -8.79
CA PRO A 427 6.25 22.44 -9.07
C PRO A 427 5.13 22.98 -8.18
N PHE A 428 4.29 22.10 -7.62
CA PHE A 428 3.13 22.45 -6.81
C PHE A 428 3.36 22.16 -5.33
N TYR A 429 4.05 21.06 -5.01
CA TYR A 429 4.30 20.59 -3.66
C TYR A 429 5.71 20.02 -3.57
N ASN A 430 6.54 20.60 -2.70
CA ASN A 430 7.92 20.17 -2.56
C ASN A 430 8.00 18.76 -1.94
N GLN A 431 8.61 17.79 -2.65
CA GLN A 431 8.81 16.41 -2.17
C GLN A 431 9.52 16.28 -0.81
N TYR A 432 10.24 17.31 -0.36
CA TYR A 432 10.90 17.34 0.94
C TYR A 432 10.04 17.93 2.07
N ALA A 433 8.84 18.42 1.78
CA ALA A 433 7.84 18.71 2.80
C ALA A 433 7.39 17.36 3.41
N ARG A 434 7.85 17.13 4.64
CA ARG A 434 7.66 15.87 5.37
C ARG A 434 6.31 15.87 6.07
N GLY A 435 5.83 14.67 6.38
CA GLY A 435 4.65 14.50 7.22
C GLY A 435 3.71 13.43 6.76
N GLY A 436 3.83 12.92 5.54
CA GLY A 436 2.93 11.89 5.04
C GLY A 436 3.04 11.77 3.54
N GLU A 437 1.91 11.60 2.87
CA GLU A 437 1.81 11.33 1.43
C GLU A 437 1.42 12.57 0.60
N GLY A 438 1.53 13.79 1.15
CA GLY A 438 1.02 15.01 0.50
C GLY A 438 1.50 15.21 -0.96
N HIS A 439 2.81 15.10 -1.23
CA HIS A 439 3.30 15.21 -2.61
C HIS A 439 2.93 14.00 -3.48
N LEU A 440 2.74 12.81 -2.89
CA LEU A 440 2.27 11.66 -3.65
C LEU A 440 0.83 11.84 -4.08
N GLU A 441 -0.02 12.41 -3.23
CA GLU A 441 -1.42 12.70 -3.56
C GLU A 441 -1.50 13.65 -4.76
N VAL A 442 -0.68 14.71 -4.78
CA VAL A 442 -0.55 15.63 -5.92
C VAL A 442 0.01 14.92 -7.14
N GLY A 443 1.12 14.19 -6.99
CA GLY A 443 1.80 13.49 -8.07
C GLY A 443 0.93 12.43 -8.73
N LYS A 444 0.20 11.63 -7.94
CA LYS A 444 -0.75 10.62 -8.42
C LYS A 444 -1.89 11.27 -9.18
N ASN A 445 -2.47 12.35 -8.64
CA ASN A 445 -3.55 13.06 -9.33
C ASN A 445 -3.13 13.49 -10.75
N ILE A 446 -1.94 14.09 -10.87
CA ILE A 446 -1.37 14.51 -12.17
C ILE A 446 -1.05 13.29 -13.03
N TYR A 447 -0.36 12.29 -12.49
CA TYR A 447 0.07 11.10 -13.23
C TYR A 447 -1.09 10.34 -13.86
N TYR A 448 -2.11 9.98 -13.07
CA TYR A 448 -3.23 9.20 -13.57
C TYR A 448 -4.09 9.98 -14.56
N THR A 449 -4.11 11.32 -14.47
CA THR A 449 -4.79 12.19 -15.43
C THR A 449 -4.01 12.32 -16.74
N VAL A 450 -2.71 12.63 -16.68
CA VAL A 450 -1.86 12.87 -17.85
C VAL A 450 -1.62 11.60 -18.66
N HIS A 451 -1.52 10.45 -17.99
CA HIS A 451 -1.36 9.16 -18.67
C HIS A 451 -2.69 8.53 -19.09
N HIS A 452 -3.82 9.22 -18.93
CA HIS A 452 -5.15 8.70 -19.27
C HIS A 452 -5.43 7.33 -18.63
N LEU A 453 -5.14 7.19 -17.34
CA LEU A 453 -5.34 5.94 -16.60
C LEU A 453 -6.63 5.94 -15.76
N CYS A 454 -7.31 7.09 -15.66
CA CYS A 454 -8.61 7.21 -15.00
C CYS A 454 -9.41 8.38 -15.57
N HIS A 455 -10.72 8.39 -15.28
CA HIS A 455 -11.61 9.52 -15.61
C HIS A 455 -11.69 10.51 -14.46
N MET A 456 -11.53 10.02 -13.23
CA MET A 456 -11.66 10.78 -11.99
C MET A 456 -10.69 10.25 -10.94
N VAL A 457 -10.15 11.17 -10.15
CA VAL A 457 -9.35 10.88 -8.95
C VAL A 457 -10.15 11.28 -7.72
N LEU A 458 -10.43 10.31 -6.85
CA LEU A 458 -11.11 10.49 -5.58
C LEU A 458 -10.10 10.38 -4.44
N ALA A 459 -9.90 11.46 -3.70
CA ALA A 459 -8.98 11.50 -2.57
C ALA A 459 -9.74 11.28 -1.25
N LEU A 460 -9.60 10.09 -0.67
CA LEU A 460 -10.15 9.73 0.64
C LEU A 460 -9.13 10.03 1.73
N LYS A 461 -9.46 10.96 2.62
CA LYS A 461 -8.57 11.36 3.71
C LYS A 461 -9.36 11.49 5.01
N PRO A 462 -8.76 11.19 6.17
CA PRO A 462 -9.43 11.39 7.42
C PRO A 462 -9.36 12.84 7.88
N PHE A 463 -10.39 13.27 8.62
CA PHE A 463 -10.36 14.55 9.31
C PHE A 463 -9.10 14.66 10.20
N GLY A 464 -8.45 15.82 10.14
CA GLY A 464 -7.20 16.09 10.85
C GLY A 464 -5.94 15.50 10.20
N CYS A 465 -6.01 14.94 8.99
CA CYS A 465 -4.83 14.55 8.21
C CYS A 465 -4.09 15.77 7.65
N MET A 466 -3.20 16.36 8.45
CA MET A 466 -2.45 17.56 8.04
C MET A 466 -1.73 17.44 6.68
N PRO A 467 -1.04 16.34 6.35
CA PRO A 467 -0.37 16.21 5.05
C PRO A 467 -1.35 16.25 3.87
N SER A 468 -2.52 15.61 4.00
CA SER A 468 -3.54 15.59 2.94
C SER A 468 -4.26 16.94 2.83
N SER A 469 -4.52 17.63 3.94
CA SER A 469 -5.07 18.99 3.89
C SER A 469 -4.10 19.97 3.21
N GLN A 470 -2.79 19.80 3.41
CA GLN A 470 -1.79 20.61 2.71
C GLN A 470 -1.75 20.30 1.20
N SER A 471 -1.90 19.04 0.79
CA SER A 471 -1.98 18.71 -0.63
C SER A 471 -3.25 19.27 -1.27
N ASP A 472 -4.40 19.24 -0.60
CA ASP A 472 -5.64 19.86 -1.11
C ASP A 472 -5.49 21.35 -1.37
N GLY A 473 -4.78 22.05 -0.48
CA GLY A 473 -4.54 23.48 -0.63
C GLY A 473 -3.86 23.85 -1.95
N VAL A 474 -3.08 22.94 -2.54
CA VAL A 474 -2.40 23.16 -3.84
C VAL A 474 -3.17 22.61 -5.04
N GLN A 475 -4.21 21.80 -4.84
CA GLN A 475 -4.96 21.18 -5.95
C GLN A 475 -5.68 22.21 -6.83
N SER A 476 -6.04 23.37 -6.28
CA SER A 476 -6.59 24.49 -7.08
C SER A 476 -5.62 24.95 -8.19
N ALA A 477 -4.33 25.00 -7.89
CA ALA A 477 -3.29 25.33 -8.88
C ALA A 477 -3.08 24.19 -9.88
N VAL A 478 -3.19 22.93 -9.42
CA VAL A 478 -3.07 21.73 -10.26
C VAL A 478 -4.22 21.68 -11.28
N ILE A 479 -5.46 21.79 -10.82
CA ILE A 479 -6.67 21.73 -11.66
C ILE A 479 -6.70 22.90 -12.66
N ASN A 480 -6.21 24.09 -12.26
CA ASN A 480 -6.11 25.21 -13.18
C ASN A 480 -5.15 24.92 -14.36
N LYS A 481 -4.07 24.16 -14.11
CA LYS A 481 -3.12 23.73 -15.14
C LYS A 481 -3.65 22.56 -15.97
N PHE A 482 -4.33 21.60 -15.34
CA PHE A 482 -4.85 20.39 -15.97
C PHE A 482 -6.38 20.43 -16.01
N ARG A 483 -6.93 21.15 -17.00
CA ARG A 483 -8.38 21.48 -17.07
C ARG A 483 -9.30 20.26 -17.21
N ASP A 484 -8.81 19.16 -17.78
CA ASP A 484 -9.59 17.92 -17.97
C ASP A 484 -9.64 17.02 -16.74
N MET A 485 -9.02 17.45 -15.64
CA MET A 485 -8.91 16.70 -14.39
C MET A 485 -10.20 16.79 -13.57
N ILE A 486 -10.73 15.63 -13.18
CA ILE A 486 -11.81 15.54 -12.19
C ILE A 486 -11.18 15.05 -10.89
N PHE A 487 -10.95 15.97 -9.96
CA PHE A 487 -10.41 15.68 -8.64
C PHE A 487 -11.42 16.03 -7.55
N LEU A 488 -11.71 15.08 -6.66
CA LEU A 488 -12.62 15.29 -5.53
C LEU A 488 -11.97 14.84 -4.21
N PRO A 489 -11.72 15.76 -3.27
CA PRO A 489 -11.33 15.41 -1.91
C PRO A 489 -12.56 15.15 -1.02
N ILE A 490 -12.55 14.02 -0.31
CA ILE A 490 -13.55 13.63 0.69
C ILE A 490 -12.88 13.47 2.04
N GLU A 491 -13.41 14.16 3.05
CA GLU A 491 -12.88 14.15 4.41
C GLU A 491 -13.72 13.23 5.31
N THR A 492 -13.21 12.03 5.58
CA THR A 492 -13.91 11.05 6.42
C THR A 492 -13.98 11.55 7.86
N SER A 493 -15.18 11.49 8.45
CA SER A 493 -15.56 12.12 9.73
C SER A 493 -15.47 13.66 9.80
N GLY A 494 -15.05 14.34 8.72
CA GLY A 494 -15.07 15.80 8.60
C GLY A 494 -16.36 16.32 7.95
N GLU A 495 -16.98 15.49 7.10
CA GLU A 495 -18.30 15.70 6.54
C GLU A 495 -19.25 14.54 6.88
N GLY A 496 -20.56 14.76 6.78
CA GLY A 496 -21.56 13.70 6.95
C GLY A 496 -21.56 12.72 5.77
N GLU A 497 -21.79 11.44 6.04
CA GLU A 497 -21.82 10.36 5.03
C GLU A 497 -22.72 10.70 3.83
N VAL A 498 -23.94 11.18 4.09
CA VAL A 498 -24.90 11.56 3.04
C VAL A 498 -24.35 12.69 2.15
N ASN A 499 -23.65 13.66 2.75
CA ASN A 499 -23.01 14.74 2.00
C ASN A 499 -21.84 14.23 1.15
N ALA A 500 -21.01 13.34 1.72
CA ALA A 500 -19.91 12.72 0.99
C ALA A 500 -20.43 11.95 -0.24
N HIS A 501 -21.44 11.08 -0.05
CA HIS A 501 -22.05 10.33 -1.15
C HIS A 501 -22.67 11.24 -2.22
N SER A 502 -23.37 12.30 -1.82
CA SER A 502 -23.98 13.23 -2.77
C SER A 502 -22.92 13.96 -3.61
N ARG A 503 -21.83 14.42 -2.99
CA ARG A 503 -20.70 15.07 -3.70
C ARG A 503 -20.00 14.11 -4.65
N VAL A 504 -19.76 12.87 -4.22
CA VAL A 504 -19.16 11.83 -5.07
C VAL A 504 -20.08 11.49 -6.23
N GLN A 505 -21.39 11.35 -6.01
CA GLN A 505 -22.34 11.05 -7.07
C GLN A 505 -22.37 12.14 -8.15
N MET A 506 -22.33 13.41 -7.74
CA MET A 506 -22.25 14.54 -8.66
C MET A 506 -20.98 14.48 -9.53
N ALA A 507 -19.80 14.36 -8.91
CA ALA A 507 -18.53 14.28 -9.65
C ALA A 507 -18.43 13.01 -10.52
N LEU A 508 -19.02 11.91 -10.05
CA LEU A 508 -19.11 10.67 -10.82
C LEU A 508 -20.02 10.83 -12.04
N GLY A 509 -21.02 11.71 -12.00
CA GLY A 509 -21.82 12.09 -13.17
C GLY A 509 -20.96 12.62 -14.31
N ASP A 510 -20.03 13.54 -14.01
CA ASP A 510 -19.08 14.09 -14.99
C ASP A 510 -18.13 13.00 -15.50
N ALA A 511 -17.64 12.13 -14.62
CA ALA A 511 -16.79 11.01 -15.00
C ALA A 511 -17.51 10.00 -15.91
N LYS A 512 -18.79 9.71 -15.65
CA LYS A 512 -19.66 8.87 -16.50
C LYS A 512 -19.85 9.50 -17.87
N ALA A 513 -20.11 10.81 -17.93
CA ALA A 513 -20.24 11.53 -19.19
C ALA A 513 -18.93 11.47 -20.00
N LYS A 514 -17.78 11.67 -19.35
CA LYS A 514 -16.45 11.56 -19.97
C LYS A 514 -16.20 10.14 -20.52
N ALA A 515 -16.48 9.11 -19.73
CA ALA A 515 -16.31 7.71 -20.15
C ALA A 515 -17.23 7.33 -21.31
N LYS A 516 -18.47 7.83 -21.33
CA LYS A 516 -19.42 7.60 -22.43
C LYS A 516 -18.98 8.30 -23.71
N ALA A 517 -18.57 9.57 -23.63
CA ALA A 517 -18.07 10.32 -24.77
C ALA A 517 -16.81 9.67 -25.36
N GLU A 518 -15.88 9.22 -24.51
CA GLU A 518 -14.69 8.49 -24.93
C GLU A 518 -15.04 7.17 -25.65
N PHE A 519 -16.00 6.41 -25.12
CA PHE A 519 -16.47 5.17 -25.74
C PHE A 519 -17.15 5.41 -27.10
N GLU A 520 -17.99 6.43 -27.21
CA GLU A 520 -18.67 6.80 -28.47
C GLU A 520 -17.65 7.24 -29.53
N GLU A 521 -16.66 8.04 -29.14
CA GLU A 521 -15.56 8.43 -30.03
C GLU A 521 -14.77 7.22 -30.51
N ALA A 522 -14.40 6.34 -29.58
CA ALA A 522 -13.68 5.12 -29.89
C ALA A 522 -14.49 4.25 -30.86
N LEU A 523 -15.79 4.03 -30.62
CA LEU A 523 -16.66 3.25 -31.51
C LEU A 523 -16.76 3.87 -32.90
N ARG A 524 -16.98 5.19 -32.98
CA ARG A 524 -17.05 5.92 -34.24
C ARG A 524 -15.76 5.80 -35.05
N SER A 525 -14.60 5.85 -34.38
CA SER A 525 -13.29 5.71 -35.03
C SER A 525 -13.08 4.35 -35.69
N THR A 526 -13.77 3.30 -35.21
CA THR A 526 -13.68 1.95 -35.81
C THR A 526 -14.47 1.79 -37.12
N GLY A 527 -15.48 2.64 -37.35
CA GLY A 527 -16.43 2.51 -38.45
C GLY A 527 -17.36 1.29 -38.37
N LYS A 528 -17.39 0.58 -37.23
CA LYS A 528 -18.19 -0.64 -37.00
C LYS A 528 -19.37 -0.36 -36.08
N ARG A 529 -20.43 -1.17 -36.15
CA ARG A 529 -21.54 -1.11 -35.19
C ARG A 529 -21.19 -1.90 -33.93
N LEU A 530 -21.80 -1.53 -32.81
CA LEU A 530 -21.57 -2.20 -31.54
C LEU A 530 -22.04 -3.66 -31.57
N GLU A 531 -23.14 -3.93 -32.29
CA GLU A 531 -23.69 -5.27 -32.47
C GLU A 531 -22.68 -6.18 -33.19
N ASP A 532 -22.05 -5.69 -34.25
CA ASP A 532 -21.05 -6.46 -35.00
C ASP A 532 -19.83 -6.83 -34.13
N ILE A 533 -19.44 -5.93 -33.22
CA ILE A 533 -18.38 -6.17 -32.22
C ILE A 533 -18.83 -7.22 -31.20
N LYS A 534 -20.06 -7.13 -30.70
CA LYS A 534 -20.62 -8.10 -29.75
C LYS A 534 -20.74 -9.50 -30.35
N ASP A 535 -21.17 -9.60 -31.60
CA ASP A 535 -21.24 -10.87 -32.33
C ASP A 535 -19.85 -11.49 -32.51
N TYR A 536 -18.85 -10.66 -32.84
CA TYR A 536 -17.46 -11.12 -32.90
C TYR A 536 -16.96 -11.62 -31.52
N VAL A 537 -17.27 -10.92 -30.43
CA VAL A 537 -16.91 -11.33 -29.06
C VAL A 537 -17.61 -12.63 -28.67
N ALA A 538 -18.89 -12.81 -29.04
CA ALA A 538 -19.62 -14.05 -28.78
C ALA A 538 -18.96 -15.25 -29.49
N ALA A 539 -18.49 -15.05 -30.73
CA ALA A 539 -17.77 -16.06 -31.52
C ALA A 539 -16.34 -16.36 -31.03
N HIS A 540 -15.76 -15.53 -30.16
CA HIS A 540 -14.40 -15.66 -29.64
C HIS A 540 -14.40 -15.74 -28.10
N PRO A 541 -14.63 -16.93 -27.51
CA PRO A 541 -14.73 -17.10 -26.06
C PRO A 541 -13.52 -16.59 -25.26
N GLU A 542 -12.33 -16.51 -25.86
CA GLU A 542 -11.14 -15.98 -25.18
C GLU A 542 -11.29 -14.49 -24.81
N LEU A 543 -12.09 -13.72 -25.54
CA LEU A 543 -12.32 -12.28 -25.29
C LEU A 543 -13.19 -12.03 -24.04
N ARG A 544 -13.97 -13.05 -23.64
CA ARG A 544 -14.84 -13.03 -22.46
C ARG A 544 -14.13 -13.48 -21.19
N ARG A 545 -12.84 -13.82 -21.27
CA ARG A 545 -12.03 -14.21 -20.11
C ARG A 545 -11.44 -12.98 -19.39
N PRO A 546 -11.37 -12.96 -18.05
CA PRO A 546 -10.87 -11.82 -17.26
C PRO A 546 -9.38 -11.50 -17.47
N PHE A 547 -8.55 -12.51 -17.71
CA PHE A 547 -7.11 -12.29 -17.96
C PHE A 547 -6.74 -12.18 -19.45
N TYR A 548 -7.73 -11.97 -20.32
CA TYR A 548 -7.45 -11.57 -21.69
C TYR A 548 -6.81 -10.16 -21.71
N HIS A 549 -5.59 -10.07 -22.21
CA HIS A 549 -4.83 -8.82 -22.24
C HIS A 549 -5.33 -7.89 -23.35
N VAL A 550 -5.91 -6.76 -22.95
CA VAL A 550 -6.27 -5.66 -23.84
C VAL A 550 -5.14 -4.63 -23.83
N PRO A 551 -4.50 -4.33 -24.97
CA PRO A 551 -3.46 -3.31 -25.04
C PRO A 551 -4.00 -1.93 -24.67
N HIS A 552 -3.25 -1.19 -23.85
CA HIS A 552 -3.58 0.20 -23.53
C HIS A 552 -3.10 1.13 -24.64
N ARG A 553 -4.03 1.82 -25.29
CA ARG A 553 -3.74 2.90 -26.26
C ARG A 553 -3.57 4.22 -25.53
N PRO A 554 -2.53 5.01 -25.86
CA PRO A 554 -2.42 6.38 -25.38
C PRO A 554 -3.70 7.17 -25.66
N SER A 555 -4.04 8.11 -24.77
CA SER A 555 -5.22 9.00 -24.83
C SER A 555 -6.59 8.39 -24.56
N VAL A 556 -6.69 7.10 -24.19
CA VAL A 556 -7.98 6.45 -23.86
C VAL A 556 -7.89 5.82 -22.48
N ALA A 557 -8.79 6.19 -21.56
CA ALA A 557 -8.78 5.70 -20.19
C ALA A 557 -9.64 4.45 -20.01
N GLY A 558 -10.86 4.45 -20.51
CA GLY A 558 -11.88 3.45 -20.23
C GLY A 558 -11.58 2.06 -20.77
N THR A 559 -11.75 1.06 -19.90
CA THR A 559 -11.64 -0.36 -20.24
C THR A 559 -12.51 -0.74 -21.44
N ALA A 560 -13.74 -0.23 -21.51
CA ALA A 560 -14.64 -0.51 -22.61
C ALA A 560 -14.18 0.10 -23.94
N ALA A 561 -13.70 1.35 -23.91
CA ALA A 561 -13.18 2.04 -25.09
C ALA A 561 -11.91 1.35 -25.63
N GLN A 562 -10.98 0.99 -24.74
CA GLN A 562 -9.80 0.19 -25.09
C GLN A 562 -10.18 -1.17 -25.69
N PHE A 563 -11.17 -1.84 -25.12
CA PHE A 563 -11.62 -3.16 -25.57
C PHE A 563 -12.21 -3.12 -26.98
N ILE A 564 -13.11 -2.19 -27.29
CA ILE A 564 -13.73 -2.13 -28.63
C ILE A 564 -12.71 -1.79 -29.72
N LEU A 565 -11.74 -0.93 -29.41
CA LEU A 565 -10.67 -0.57 -30.33
C LEU A 565 -9.79 -1.78 -30.64
N HIS A 566 -9.44 -2.56 -29.61
CA HIS A 566 -8.68 -3.80 -29.76
C HIS A 566 -9.44 -4.89 -30.54
N VAL A 567 -10.74 -5.07 -30.26
CA VAL A 567 -11.57 -6.03 -31.02
C VAL A 567 -11.70 -5.60 -32.48
N SER A 568 -11.86 -4.30 -32.75
CA SER A 568 -11.88 -3.76 -34.11
C SER A 568 -10.60 -4.10 -34.88
N ASP A 569 -9.42 -3.91 -34.28
CA ASP A 569 -8.14 -4.28 -34.92
C ASP A 569 -8.08 -5.77 -35.26
N ARG A 570 -8.60 -6.63 -34.37
CA ARG A 570 -8.64 -8.08 -34.60
C ARG A 570 -9.59 -8.46 -35.74
N MET A 571 -10.75 -7.81 -35.83
CA MET A 571 -11.68 -7.97 -36.96
C MET A 571 -11.02 -7.55 -38.27
N ASP A 572 -10.26 -6.45 -38.28
CA ASP A 572 -9.57 -5.99 -39.49
C ASP A 572 -8.41 -6.92 -39.88
N ALA A 573 -7.67 -7.45 -38.90
CA ALA A 573 -6.60 -8.42 -39.12
C ALA A 573 -7.13 -9.75 -39.69
N SER A 574 -8.24 -10.26 -39.18
CA SER A 574 -8.87 -11.49 -39.68
C SER A 574 -9.36 -11.32 -41.13
N HIS A 575 -9.97 -10.17 -41.46
CA HIS A 575 -10.37 -9.84 -42.82
C HIS A 575 -9.19 -9.73 -43.78
N ARG A 576 -8.06 -9.13 -43.35
CA ARG A 576 -6.82 -9.05 -44.16
C ARG A 576 -6.21 -10.43 -44.41
N PHE A 577 -6.23 -11.32 -43.42
CA PHE A 577 -5.76 -12.69 -43.57
C PHE A 577 -6.62 -13.46 -44.58
N TRP A 578 -7.94 -13.37 -44.47
CA TRP A 578 -8.90 -13.97 -45.43
C TRP A 578 -8.77 -13.41 -46.86
N ARG A 579 -8.48 -12.12 -47.02
CA ARG A 579 -8.19 -11.55 -48.34
C ARG A 579 -6.86 -12.03 -48.92
N ARG A 580 -5.82 -12.20 -48.09
CA ARG A 580 -4.51 -12.75 -48.54
C ARG A 580 -4.58 -14.22 -48.90
N SER A 581 -5.33 -15.04 -48.15
CA SER A 581 -5.50 -16.47 -48.46
C SER A 581 -6.26 -16.72 -49.76
N ARG A 582 -7.13 -15.78 -50.19
CA ARG A 582 -7.75 -15.81 -51.53
C ARG A 582 -6.83 -15.36 -52.67
N VAL A 583 -5.71 -14.69 -52.39
CA VAL A 583 -4.76 -14.18 -53.42
C VAL A 583 -3.63 -15.18 -53.73
N THR A 584 -3.55 -16.30 -53.02
CA THR A 584 -2.73 -17.44 -53.43
C THR A 584 -3.64 -18.52 -54.00
N GLY A 585 -3.58 -18.72 -55.32
CA GLY A 585 -4.43 -19.63 -56.10
C GLY A 585 -4.26 -21.11 -55.72
N ILE A 586 -4.83 -21.51 -54.60
CA ILE A 586 -5.12 -22.91 -54.29
C ILE A 586 -6.63 -23.00 -54.08
N THR A 587 -7.32 -23.36 -55.16
CA THR A 587 -8.68 -23.90 -55.12
C THR A 587 -8.64 -25.19 -54.31
N VAL A 588 -9.27 -25.18 -53.13
CA VAL A 588 -9.63 -26.41 -52.43
C VAL A 588 -10.84 -26.99 -53.19
N PRO A 589 -10.80 -28.24 -53.67
CA PRO A 589 -11.96 -28.84 -54.31
C PRO A 589 -13.04 -29.09 -53.25
N GLU A 590 -14.26 -28.62 -53.53
CA GLU A 590 -15.46 -29.05 -52.82
C GLU A 590 -15.64 -30.56 -53.06
N SER A 591 -15.62 -31.36 -51.99
CA SER A 591 -16.05 -32.76 -52.03
C SER A 591 -17.48 -32.86 -51.50
N ALA A 592 -18.31 -33.47 -52.35
CA ALA A 592 -19.73 -33.81 -52.18
C ALA A 592 -20.08 -34.64 -50.94
#